data_AF-A0A0D2VGE0-F1
#
_entry.id   AF-A0A0D2VGE0-F1
#
_cell.length_a   1.000
_cell.length_b   1.000
_cell.length_c   1.000
_cell.angle_alpha   90.00
_cell.angle_beta   90.00
_cell.angle_gamma   90.00
#
_symmetry.space_group_name_H-M   'P 1'
#
loop_
_entity.id
_entity.type
_entity.pdbx_description
1 polymer ?
#
loop_
_entity_poly.entity_id
_entity_poly.type
_entity_poly.pdbx_seq_one_letter_code
_entity_poly.pdbx_strand_id
1 'polypeptide(L)'
;MVSMLNMEKKWVFPLVITSLICTILVVTCFNMGLVSSVHKINSIFSIFPAHISMNQRKPGYAESKIDTGPLPPPSGPALPRFAYLVSGSKGDLEKLWRTLHALYHPRNQYVVHLDLEAPAVERVTLASRIANHTVFSKVGNVYMITKANMVTYRGPTMVANTLHACAIHLNRSKNWDWFINLSASDYPLVTQDDLIDAFSDLNRNLNFIEHTSQLGWKADKRAMPLIIDPGLYMSTKSDIFWTSQRRALPTAFKLFTVMQLDGSSILKQCPAFVLQFKLEPHITFLHIDSIYGNLARMR
;
A
#
# COMPACT_ATOMS: atom_id res chain seq x y z
N MET A 1 24.92 -53.89 -34.40
CA MET A 1 25.53 -54.18 -33.09
C MET A 1 25.94 -52.85 -32.49
N VAL A 2 25.06 -52.23 -31.70
CA VAL A 2 25.28 -50.89 -31.14
C VAL A 2 26.23 -51.03 -29.96
N SER A 3 27.38 -50.36 -30.05
CA SER A 3 28.40 -50.31 -29.01
C SER A 3 27.82 -49.62 -27.76
N MET A 4 27.57 -50.39 -26.70
CA MET A 4 27.21 -49.84 -25.40
C MET A 4 28.44 -49.16 -24.80
N LEU A 5 28.40 -47.83 -24.70
CA LEU A 5 29.40 -47.03 -24.01
C LEU A 5 29.45 -47.44 -22.53
N ASN A 6 30.58 -48.01 -22.13
CA ASN A 6 30.90 -48.38 -20.76
C ASN A 6 31.18 -47.10 -19.97
N MET A 7 30.13 -46.47 -19.42
CA MET A 7 30.24 -45.28 -18.58
C MET A 7 30.71 -45.66 -17.16
N GLU A 8 31.77 -45.03 -16.68
CA GLU A 8 32.24 -45.19 -15.30
C GLU A 8 31.12 -44.84 -14.30
N LYS A 9 30.88 -45.72 -13.33
CA LYS A 9 29.78 -45.64 -12.35
C LYS A 9 29.67 -44.31 -11.59
N LYS A 10 30.74 -43.51 -11.56
CA LYS A 10 30.82 -42.21 -10.87
C LYS A 10 30.04 -41.10 -11.57
N TRP A 11 29.85 -41.18 -12.89
CA TRP A 11 29.18 -40.13 -13.68
C TRP A 11 27.73 -40.43 -14.00
N VAL A 12 27.27 -41.67 -13.75
CA VAL A 12 25.89 -42.07 -14.00
C VAL A 12 24.92 -41.33 -13.06
N PHE A 13 25.27 -41.22 -11.78
CA PHE A 13 24.43 -40.54 -10.78
C PHE A 13 24.14 -39.06 -11.08
N PRO A 14 25.13 -38.20 -11.33
CA PRO A 14 24.85 -36.79 -11.63
C PRO A 14 24.03 -36.61 -12.92
N LEU A 15 24.25 -37.46 -13.93
CA LEU A 15 23.53 -37.37 -15.21
C LEU A 15 22.04 -37.76 -15.07
N VAL A 16 21.75 -38.78 -14.26
CA VAL A 16 20.38 -39.18 -13.94
C VAL A 16 19.67 -38.08 -13.14
N ILE A 17 20.34 -37.44 -12.19
CA ILE A 17 19.77 -36.34 -11.40
C ILE A 17 19.48 -35.13 -12.30
N THR A 18 20.41 -34.75 -13.19
CA THR A 18 20.19 -33.66 -14.13
C THR A 18 19.03 -33.97 -15.08
N SER A 19 18.95 -35.20 -15.59
CA SER A 19 17.82 -35.63 -16.43
C SER A 19 16.48 -35.53 -15.68
N LEU A 20 16.43 -35.97 -14.42
CA LEU A 20 15.22 -35.89 -13.60
C LEU A 20 14.79 -34.44 -13.37
N ILE A 21 15.72 -33.54 -13.04
CA ILE A 21 15.45 -32.10 -12.87
C ILE A 21 14.95 -31.48 -14.18
N CYS A 22 15.55 -31.81 -15.31
CA CYS A 22 15.10 -31.34 -16.63
C CYS A 22 13.67 -31.81 -16.95
N THR A 23 13.32 -33.07 -16.66
CA THR A 23 11.96 -33.57 -16.90
C THR A 23 10.92 -32.87 -16.02
N ILE A 24 11.25 -32.61 -14.74
CA ILE A 24 10.37 -31.87 -13.82
C ILE A 24 10.13 -30.46 -14.33
N LEU A 25 11.19 -29.75 -14.76
CA LEU A 25 11.09 -28.41 -15.31
C LEU A 25 10.21 -28.36 -16.57
N VAL A 26 10.38 -29.30 -17.50
CA VAL A 26 9.56 -29.38 -18.72
C VAL A 26 8.09 -29.65 -18.39
N VAL A 27 7.80 -30.56 -17.46
CA VAL A 27 6.42 -30.85 -17.01
C VAL A 27 5.80 -29.62 -16.35
N THR A 28 6.53 -28.87 -15.51
CA THR A 28 6.01 -27.63 -14.91
C THR A 28 5.75 -26.53 -15.94
N CYS A 29 6.58 -26.40 -16.97
CA CYS A 29 6.38 -25.43 -18.05
C CYS A 29 5.14 -25.75 -18.91
N PHE A 30 4.89 -27.03 -19.22
CA PHE A 30 3.69 -27.43 -19.95
C PHE A 30 2.40 -27.25 -19.14
N ASN A 31 2.43 -27.46 -17.82
CA ASN A 31 1.28 -27.22 -16.95
C ASN A 31 0.91 -25.72 -16.83
N MET A 32 1.89 -24.80 -16.95
CA MET A 32 1.62 -23.36 -16.98
C MET A 32 1.09 -22.86 -18.34
N GLY A 33 1.45 -23.52 -19.44
CA GLY A 33 0.97 -23.18 -20.79
C GLY A 33 -0.53 -23.44 -20.97
N LEU A 34 -1.06 -24.54 -20.41
CA LEU A 34 -2.46 -24.93 -20.57
C LEU A 34 -3.44 -24.03 -19.79
N VAL A 35 -3.05 -23.53 -18.61
CA VAL A 35 -3.92 -22.68 -17.76
C VAL A 35 -4.13 -21.29 -18.38
N SER A 36 -3.16 -20.80 -19.17
CA SER A 36 -3.27 -19.51 -19.87
C SER A 36 -4.22 -19.52 -21.08
N SER A 37 -4.45 -20.71 -21.69
CA SER A 37 -5.31 -20.84 -22.88
C SER A 37 -6.80 -20.88 -22.53
N VAL A 38 -7.16 -21.42 -21.36
CA VAL A 38 -8.56 -21.61 -20.94
C VAL A 38 -9.24 -20.27 -20.56
N HIS A 39 -8.48 -19.24 -20.16
CA HIS A 39 -9.04 -17.91 -19.86
C HIS A 39 -9.34 -17.04 -21.09
N LYS A 40 -8.85 -17.40 -22.30
CA LYS A 40 -9.18 -16.68 -23.54
C LYS A 40 -10.47 -17.14 -24.22
N ILE A 41 -11.05 -18.27 -23.81
CA ILE A 41 -12.21 -18.86 -24.49
C ILE A 41 -13.56 -18.30 -23.96
N ASN A 42 -13.58 -17.71 -22.76
CA ASN A 42 -14.79 -17.13 -22.17
C ASN A 42 -15.13 -15.69 -22.65
N SER A 43 -14.31 -15.10 -23.53
CA SER A 43 -14.52 -13.74 -24.06
C SER A 43 -15.21 -13.69 -25.43
N ILE A 44 -15.57 -14.85 -26.01
CA ILE A 44 -16.06 -14.96 -27.40
C ILE A 44 -17.59 -15.16 -27.48
N PHE A 45 -18.30 -15.31 -26.36
CA PHE A 45 -19.73 -15.69 -26.35
C PHE A 45 -20.75 -14.56 -26.12
N SER A 46 -20.40 -13.28 -26.29
CA SER A 46 -21.39 -12.18 -26.25
C SER A 46 -21.54 -11.51 -27.61
N ILE A 47 -22.06 -12.25 -28.59
CA ILE A 47 -22.47 -11.75 -29.92
C ILE A 47 -23.97 -12.06 -30.11
N PHE A 48 -24.84 -11.17 -29.62
CA PHE A 48 -26.26 -10.85 -29.99
C PHE A 48 -27.37 -11.95 -30.00
N PRO A 49 -28.69 -11.63 -30.10
CA PRO A 49 -29.52 -10.55 -29.49
C PRO A 49 -30.87 -11.06 -28.91
N ALA A 50 -31.61 -10.26 -28.13
CA ALA A 50 -33.08 -10.43 -28.00
C ALA A 50 -33.82 -9.11 -27.65
N HIS A 51 -34.65 -8.67 -28.59
CA HIS A 51 -35.66 -7.61 -28.47
C HIS A 51 -36.80 -8.01 -27.52
N ILE A 52 -37.26 -7.09 -26.65
CA ILE A 52 -38.70 -6.95 -26.32
C ILE A 52 -39.05 -5.46 -26.27
N SER A 53 -39.80 -5.03 -27.29
CA SER A 53 -40.55 -3.78 -27.33
C SER A 53 -41.92 -4.06 -26.71
N MET A 54 -42.37 -3.22 -25.75
CA MET A 54 -43.76 -3.23 -25.32
C MET A 54 -44.29 -1.80 -25.20
N ASN A 55 -45.04 -1.41 -26.25
CA ASN A 55 -45.94 -0.27 -26.28
C ASN A 55 -47.07 -0.45 -25.27
N GLN A 56 -47.27 0.50 -24.35
CA GLN A 56 -48.59 0.75 -23.77
C GLN A 56 -48.89 2.25 -23.66
N ARG A 57 -50.09 2.61 -24.14
CA ARG A 57 -50.66 3.96 -24.24
C ARG A 57 -51.27 4.40 -22.90
N LYS A 58 -51.26 5.72 -22.67
CA LYS A 58 -51.87 6.52 -21.58
C LYS A 58 -53.37 6.25 -21.34
N PRO A 59 -53.91 6.59 -20.15
CA PRO A 59 -54.43 7.95 -19.84
C PRO A 59 -53.79 8.49 -18.54
N GLY A 60 -53.55 9.78 -18.29
CA GLY A 60 -54.42 10.93 -18.52
C GLY A 60 -54.76 11.55 -17.15
N TYR A 61 -53.76 12.12 -16.44
CA TYR A 61 -53.98 13.00 -15.28
C TYR A 61 -53.11 14.25 -15.45
N ALA A 62 -53.77 15.40 -15.38
CA ALA A 62 -53.18 16.72 -15.53
C ALA A 62 -52.57 17.14 -14.19
N GLU A 63 -51.24 17.13 -14.10
CA GLU A 63 -50.52 17.86 -13.06
C GLU A 63 -49.82 19.07 -13.68
N SER A 64 -50.00 20.19 -13.00
CA SER A 64 -49.55 21.52 -13.37
C SER A 64 -48.05 21.56 -13.62
N LYS A 65 -47.69 22.12 -14.78
CA LYS A 65 -46.33 22.40 -15.23
C LYS A 65 -45.66 23.41 -14.28
N ILE A 66 -44.98 22.93 -13.25
CA ILE A 66 -43.96 23.70 -12.55
C ILE A 66 -42.72 23.61 -13.41
N ASP A 67 -42.37 24.74 -14.04
CA ASP A 67 -41.18 24.90 -14.87
C ASP A 67 -39.94 24.79 -13.98
N THR A 68 -39.54 23.55 -13.71
CA THR A 68 -38.25 23.24 -13.10
C THR A 68 -37.33 23.01 -14.29
N GLY A 69 -36.45 23.97 -14.57
CA GLY A 69 -35.40 23.80 -15.57
C GLY A 69 -34.64 22.48 -15.34
N PRO A 70 -33.98 21.91 -16.36
CA PRO A 70 -33.36 20.60 -16.25
C PRO A 70 -32.51 20.54 -14.98
N LEU A 71 -32.88 19.64 -14.04
CA LEU A 71 -31.97 19.32 -12.95
C LEU A 71 -30.63 18.96 -13.59
N PRO A 72 -29.49 19.47 -13.07
CA PRO A 72 -28.21 18.99 -13.53
C PRO A 72 -28.22 17.46 -13.46
N PRO A 73 -27.68 16.77 -14.47
CA PRO A 73 -27.63 15.31 -14.47
C PRO A 73 -27.07 14.87 -13.11
N PRO A 74 -27.63 13.79 -12.51
CA PRO A 74 -27.16 13.31 -11.22
C PRO A 74 -25.65 13.23 -11.28
N SER A 75 -24.98 13.89 -10.32
CA SER A 75 -23.53 13.90 -10.26
C SER A 75 -23.09 12.44 -10.31
N GLY A 76 -22.40 12.06 -11.39
CA GLY A 76 -21.86 10.70 -11.52
C GLY A 76 -21.07 10.32 -10.27
N PRO A 77 -20.83 9.02 -10.02
CA PRO A 77 -20.12 8.59 -8.83
C PRO A 77 -18.84 9.41 -8.69
N ALA A 78 -18.69 10.07 -7.54
CA ALA A 78 -17.58 10.99 -7.33
C ALA A 78 -16.26 10.22 -7.49
N LEU A 79 -15.44 10.65 -8.45
CA LEU A 79 -14.15 10.02 -8.71
C LEU A 79 -13.32 9.98 -7.43
N PRO A 80 -12.70 8.84 -7.11
CA PRO A 80 -12.02 8.66 -5.85
C PRO A 80 -10.81 9.58 -5.70
N ARG A 81 -10.43 9.80 -4.44
CA ARG A 81 -9.27 10.60 -4.05
C ARG A 81 -8.39 9.80 -3.10
N PHE A 82 -7.10 9.82 -3.37
CA PHE A 82 -6.10 9.10 -2.58
C PHE A 82 -5.31 10.06 -1.69
N ALA A 83 -5.06 9.62 -0.46
CA ALA A 83 -4.14 10.24 0.48
C ALA A 83 -2.87 9.39 0.57
N TYR A 84 -1.74 9.95 0.14
CA TYR A 84 -0.45 9.26 0.15
C TYR A 84 0.39 9.71 1.34
N LEU A 85 1.08 8.77 1.98
CA LEU A 85 2.31 9.04 2.71
C LEU A 85 3.47 8.55 1.84
N VAL A 86 4.39 9.44 1.49
CA VAL A 86 5.65 9.07 0.82
C VAL A 86 6.79 9.37 1.78
N SER A 87 7.45 8.32 2.25
CA SER A 87 8.46 8.40 3.32
C SER A 87 9.83 7.91 2.86
N GLY A 88 10.90 8.49 3.38
CA GLY A 88 12.26 8.08 3.09
C GLY A 88 13.20 8.33 4.25
N SER A 89 14.45 7.91 4.11
CA SER A 89 15.49 8.10 5.11
C SER A 89 16.75 8.72 4.48
N LYS A 90 17.90 8.59 5.14
CA LYS A 90 19.18 9.13 4.71
C LYS A 90 19.51 8.71 3.27
N GLY A 91 19.76 9.69 2.40
CA GLY A 91 20.15 9.46 1.00
C GLY A 91 18.98 9.15 0.07
N ASP A 92 17.73 9.20 0.54
CA ASP A 92 16.55 8.92 -0.28
C ASP A 92 15.93 10.16 -0.93
N LEU A 93 16.52 11.36 -0.75
CA LEU A 93 15.97 12.62 -1.27
C LEU A 93 15.54 12.52 -2.74
N GLU A 94 16.44 12.10 -3.63
CA GLU A 94 16.15 12.03 -5.07
C GLU A 94 15.16 10.92 -5.42
N LYS A 95 15.20 9.79 -4.71
CA LYS A 95 14.22 8.71 -4.92
C LYS A 95 12.83 9.12 -4.48
N LEU A 96 12.72 9.82 -3.35
CA LEU A 96 11.48 10.35 -2.83
C LEU A 96 10.92 11.39 -3.81
N TRP A 97 11.77 12.31 -4.29
CA TRP A 97 11.40 13.30 -5.29
C TRP A 97 10.84 12.64 -6.56
N ARG A 98 11.57 11.68 -7.12
CA ARG A 98 11.13 10.88 -8.29
C ARG A 98 9.79 10.19 -8.06
N THR A 99 9.61 9.59 -6.89
CA THR A 99 8.39 8.84 -6.54
C THR A 99 7.19 9.76 -6.37
N LEU A 100 7.36 10.89 -5.67
CA LEU A 100 6.33 11.92 -5.52
C LEU A 100 5.86 12.45 -6.89
N HIS A 101 6.80 12.71 -7.80
CA HIS A 101 6.46 13.15 -9.16
C HIS A 101 5.67 12.10 -9.94
N ALA A 102 6.05 10.82 -9.85
CA ALA A 102 5.35 9.73 -10.54
C ALA A 102 3.93 9.50 -10.01
N LEU A 103 3.71 9.78 -8.72
CA LEU A 103 2.40 9.65 -8.08
C LEU A 103 1.52 10.89 -8.24
N TYR A 104 2.09 12.04 -8.62
CA TYR A 104 1.39 13.31 -8.49
C TYR A 104 0.16 13.40 -9.39
N HIS A 105 -0.94 13.79 -8.77
CA HIS A 105 -2.21 14.09 -9.40
C HIS A 105 -2.93 15.17 -8.57
N PRO A 106 -3.50 16.23 -9.18
CA PRO A 106 -4.06 17.38 -8.46
C PRO A 106 -5.26 17.07 -7.56
N ARG A 107 -5.94 15.93 -7.77
CA ARG A 107 -7.08 15.50 -6.92
C ARG A 107 -6.66 14.84 -5.60
N ASN A 108 -5.45 14.29 -5.56
CA ASN A 108 -4.96 13.49 -4.44
C ASN A 108 -4.22 14.39 -3.44
N GLN A 109 -3.90 13.83 -2.28
CA GLN A 109 -3.22 14.53 -1.19
C GLN A 109 -1.94 13.78 -0.81
N TYR A 110 -0.88 14.52 -0.50
CA TYR A 110 0.43 13.94 -0.26
C TYR A 110 1.01 14.48 1.04
N VAL A 111 1.37 13.57 1.94
CA VAL A 111 2.25 13.86 3.07
C VAL A 111 3.62 13.27 2.74
N VAL A 112 4.64 14.10 2.82
CA VAL A 112 6.02 13.75 2.51
C VAL A 112 6.86 13.79 3.79
N HIS A 113 7.68 12.77 4.00
CA HIS A 113 8.51 12.67 5.21
C HIS A 113 9.91 12.14 4.89
N LEU A 114 10.94 12.85 5.35
CA LEU A 114 12.29 12.31 5.51
C LEU A 114 12.56 12.17 7.01
N ASP A 115 12.99 10.98 7.45
CA ASP A 115 13.22 10.70 8.86
C ASP A 115 14.42 11.46 9.44
N LEU A 116 14.56 11.42 10.76
CA LEU A 116 15.62 12.14 11.47
C LEU A 116 17.03 11.59 11.18
N GLU A 117 17.15 10.40 10.59
CA GLU A 117 18.45 9.88 10.13
C GLU A 117 18.99 10.69 8.94
N ALA A 118 18.08 11.25 8.13
CA ALA A 118 18.44 12.08 7.01
C ALA A 118 19.08 13.40 7.51
N PRO A 119 20.25 13.79 6.95
CA PRO A 119 20.91 15.05 7.27
C PRO A 119 19.94 16.24 7.18
N ALA A 120 20.13 17.23 8.05
CA ALA A 120 19.30 18.44 8.05
C ALA A 120 19.32 19.14 6.68
N VAL A 121 20.47 19.12 5.99
CA VAL A 121 20.61 19.66 4.63
C VAL A 121 19.64 18.99 3.66
N GLU A 122 19.61 17.65 3.63
CA GLU A 122 18.69 16.90 2.74
C GLU A 122 17.22 17.25 3.02
N ARG A 123 16.84 17.31 4.31
CA ARG A 123 15.47 17.64 4.72
C ARG A 123 15.08 19.07 4.33
N VAL A 124 15.95 20.04 4.58
CA VAL A 124 15.72 21.44 4.21
C VAL A 124 15.66 21.59 2.69
N THR A 125 16.57 20.94 1.96
CA THR A 125 16.55 20.95 0.49
C THR A 125 15.24 20.41 -0.07
N LEU A 126 14.75 19.26 0.44
CA LEU A 126 13.47 18.72 0.00
C LEU A 126 12.30 19.67 0.33
N ALA A 127 12.29 20.26 1.52
CA ALA A 127 11.26 21.22 1.91
C ALA A 127 11.22 22.44 0.99
N SER A 128 12.39 23.00 0.67
CA SER A 128 12.53 24.11 -0.27
C SER A 128 12.13 23.71 -1.69
N ARG A 129 12.50 22.50 -2.17
CA ARG A 129 12.07 22.01 -3.49
C ARG A 129 10.56 21.89 -3.59
N ILE A 130 9.89 21.34 -2.57
CA ILE A 130 8.43 21.21 -2.54
C ILE A 130 7.76 22.58 -2.51
N ALA A 131 8.22 23.49 -1.64
CA ALA A 131 7.66 24.83 -1.50
C ALA A 131 7.80 25.67 -2.78
N ASN A 132 8.92 25.52 -3.50
CA ASN A 132 9.21 26.27 -4.71
C ASN A 132 8.64 25.62 -5.99
N HIS A 133 8.07 24.41 -5.90
CA HIS A 133 7.51 23.73 -7.07
C HIS A 133 6.19 24.39 -7.48
N THR A 134 6.16 24.94 -8.70
CA THR A 134 5.05 25.78 -9.20
C THR A 134 3.68 25.10 -9.08
N VAL A 135 3.59 23.83 -9.47
CA VAL A 135 2.33 23.07 -9.42
C VAL A 135 1.93 22.75 -7.98
N PHE A 136 2.89 22.38 -7.12
CA PHE A 136 2.59 21.99 -5.74
C PHE A 136 2.16 23.20 -4.92
N SER A 137 2.84 24.34 -5.11
CA SER A 137 2.46 25.60 -4.48
C SER A 137 1.10 26.11 -4.96
N LYS A 138 0.78 25.96 -6.25
CA LYS A 138 -0.50 26.42 -6.81
C LYS A 138 -1.69 25.57 -6.34
N VAL A 139 -1.53 24.24 -6.32
CA VAL A 139 -2.60 23.31 -5.93
C VAL A 139 -2.69 23.15 -4.41
N GLY A 140 -1.57 23.24 -3.70
CA GLY A 140 -1.53 23.20 -2.23
C GLY A 140 -1.79 21.81 -1.61
N ASN A 141 -1.66 20.73 -2.41
CA ASN A 141 -2.00 19.36 -2.01
C ASN A 141 -0.79 18.50 -1.57
N VAL A 142 0.39 19.08 -1.47
CA VAL A 142 1.61 18.41 -0.97
C VAL A 142 2.06 19.09 0.33
N TYR A 143 2.21 18.30 1.39
CA TYR A 143 2.66 18.76 2.69
C TYR A 143 3.88 17.98 3.15
N MET A 144 4.97 18.67 3.51
CA MET A 144 6.15 18.03 4.08
C MET A 144 6.15 18.13 5.61
N ILE A 145 6.40 17.02 6.28
CA ILE A 145 6.67 16.98 7.72
C ILE A 145 8.04 17.61 7.98
N THR A 146 8.05 18.82 8.53
CA THR A 146 9.30 19.58 8.81
C THR A 146 9.96 19.15 10.13
N LYS A 147 9.16 18.87 11.17
CA LYS A 147 9.63 18.24 12.42
C LYS A 147 9.78 16.74 12.19
N ALA A 148 10.95 16.34 11.68
CA ALA A 148 11.22 14.95 11.31
C ALA A 148 11.08 14.00 12.51
N ASN A 149 10.31 12.94 12.31
CA ASN A 149 10.27 11.81 13.23
C ASN A 149 11.51 10.93 13.07
N MET A 150 12.01 10.39 14.19
CA MET A 150 12.94 9.25 14.14
C MET A 150 12.14 7.99 13.82
N VAL A 151 12.63 7.20 12.86
CA VAL A 151 11.97 5.96 12.43
C VAL A 151 12.97 4.81 12.49
N THR A 152 12.73 3.87 13.40
CA THR A 152 13.55 2.67 13.58
C THR A 152 12.94 1.50 12.81
N TYR A 153 13.78 0.75 12.10
CA TYR A 153 13.34 -0.45 11.40
C TYR A 153 12.84 -1.50 12.40
N ARG A 154 11.69 -2.13 12.12
CA ARG A 154 10.96 -3.07 13.01
C ARG A 154 10.49 -2.46 14.34
N GLY A 155 10.70 -1.17 14.56
CA GLY A 155 10.26 -0.48 15.76
C GLY A 155 8.83 0.09 15.65
N PRO A 156 8.14 0.31 16.78
CA PRO A 156 6.87 1.02 16.84
C PRO A 156 6.91 2.43 16.22
N THR A 157 8.07 3.08 16.18
CA THR A 157 8.24 4.40 15.53
C THR A 157 7.85 4.40 14.04
N MET A 158 7.97 3.27 13.34
CA MET A 158 7.51 3.13 11.96
C MET A 158 5.99 3.29 11.83
N VAL A 159 5.24 2.62 12.72
CA VAL A 159 3.77 2.74 12.78
C VAL A 159 3.37 4.13 13.26
N ALA A 160 4.06 4.67 14.26
CA ALA A 160 3.83 6.02 14.77
C ALA A 160 3.98 7.08 13.66
N ASN A 161 4.95 6.91 12.75
CA ASN A 161 5.11 7.82 11.61
C ASN A 161 3.94 7.75 10.63
N THR A 162 3.42 6.55 10.35
CA THR A 162 2.23 6.39 9.51
C THR A 162 1.01 7.05 10.16
N LEU A 163 0.80 6.82 11.46
CA LEU A 163 -0.31 7.44 12.20
C LEU A 163 -0.18 8.97 12.25
N HIS A 164 1.03 9.51 12.37
CA HIS A 164 1.27 10.96 12.28
C HIS A 164 0.83 11.52 10.92
N ALA A 165 1.16 10.84 9.82
CA ALA A 165 0.74 11.25 8.49
C ALA A 165 -0.79 11.18 8.31
N CYS A 166 -1.44 10.13 8.84
CA CYS A 166 -2.90 10.03 8.85
C CYS A 166 -3.53 11.21 9.61
N ALA A 167 -3.00 11.56 10.79
CA ALA A 167 -3.47 12.69 11.58
C ALA A 167 -3.34 14.02 10.82
N ILE A 168 -2.23 14.22 10.10
CA ILE A 168 -2.02 15.39 9.24
C ILE A 168 -3.06 15.44 8.13
N HIS A 169 -3.28 14.33 7.40
CA HIS A 169 -4.28 14.27 6.34
C HIS A 169 -5.66 14.65 6.85
N LEU A 170 -6.13 14.03 7.94
CA LEU A 170 -7.43 14.32 8.54
C LEU A 170 -7.60 15.78 9.00
N ASN A 171 -6.53 16.36 9.54
CA ASN A 171 -6.56 17.74 10.02
C ASN A 171 -6.59 18.74 8.86
N ARG A 172 -5.86 18.44 7.77
CA ARG A 172 -5.80 19.32 6.60
C ARG A 172 -7.01 19.16 5.68
N SER A 173 -7.50 17.95 5.51
CA SER A 173 -8.62 17.66 4.63
C SER A 173 -9.23 16.29 4.89
N LYS A 174 -10.57 16.25 4.99
CA LYS A 174 -11.33 15.00 5.11
C LYS A 174 -11.74 14.44 3.74
N ASN A 175 -11.29 15.08 2.66
CA ASN A 175 -11.76 14.86 1.30
C ASN A 175 -10.87 13.85 0.55
N TRP A 176 -10.71 12.66 1.11
CA TRP A 176 -10.03 11.52 0.50
C TRP A 176 -10.73 10.22 0.90
N ASP A 177 -10.59 9.19 0.07
CA ASP A 177 -11.33 7.92 0.21
C ASP A 177 -10.43 6.80 0.72
N TRP A 178 -9.21 6.72 0.21
CA TRP A 178 -8.22 5.70 0.57
C TRP A 178 -6.87 6.30 0.96
N PHE A 179 -6.23 5.68 1.93
CA PHE A 179 -4.88 6.02 2.36
C PHE A 179 -3.89 4.96 1.86
N ILE A 180 -2.78 5.40 1.28
CA ILE A 180 -1.72 4.55 0.75
C ILE A 180 -0.40 5.01 1.36
N ASN A 181 0.27 4.13 2.10
CA ASN A 181 1.63 4.40 2.56
C ASN A 181 2.63 3.88 1.50
N LEU A 182 3.70 4.64 1.29
CA LEU A 182 4.78 4.31 0.38
C LEU A 182 6.11 4.77 0.96
N SER A 183 7.15 4.07 0.58
CA SER A 183 8.53 4.43 0.82
C SER A 183 9.19 5.01 -0.43
N ALA A 184 10.38 5.58 -0.28
CA ALA A 184 11.20 6.05 -1.38
C ALA A 184 11.72 4.91 -2.28
N SER A 185 11.60 3.65 -1.86
CA SER A 185 11.97 2.49 -2.68
C SER A 185 10.82 1.98 -3.56
N ASP A 186 9.59 2.42 -3.29
CA ASP A 186 8.41 2.01 -4.06
C ASP A 186 8.28 2.83 -5.36
N TYR A 187 7.59 2.26 -6.35
CA TYR A 187 7.27 2.97 -7.59
C TYR A 187 5.95 2.50 -8.18
N PRO A 188 5.08 3.42 -8.66
CA PRO A 188 3.81 3.02 -9.24
C PRO A 188 4.03 2.26 -10.56
N LEU A 189 3.29 1.15 -10.73
CA LEU A 189 3.25 0.36 -11.97
C LEU A 189 2.04 0.69 -12.85
N VAL A 190 1.11 1.49 -12.32
CA VAL A 190 -0.10 1.96 -12.99
C VAL A 190 -0.13 3.49 -12.94
N THR A 191 -0.75 4.11 -13.93
CA THR A 191 -0.92 5.57 -13.92
C THR A 191 -1.96 5.98 -12.87
N GLN A 192 -1.95 7.24 -12.45
CA GLN A 192 -2.95 7.73 -11.52
C GLN A 192 -4.36 7.71 -12.12
N ASP A 193 -4.50 7.95 -13.42
CA ASP A 193 -5.79 7.93 -14.11
C ASP A 193 -6.36 6.51 -14.14
N ASP A 194 -5.55 5.51 -14.48
CA ASP A 194 -5.97 4.09 -14.46
C ASP A 194 -6.32 3.63 -13.04
N LEU A 195 -5.57 4.10 -12.02
CA LEU A 195 -5.87 3.77 -10.63
C LEU A 195 -7.20 4.40 -10.17
N ILE A 196 -7.46 5.65 -10.56
CA ILE A 196 -8.72 6.34 -10.26
C ILE A 196 -9.89 5.64 -10.95
N ASP A 197 -9.72 5.24 -12.20
CA ASP A 197 -10.72 4.51 -12.97
C ASP A 197 -11.02 3.14 -12.35
N ALA A 198 -9.99 2.34 -12.07
CA ALA A 198 -10.14 1.01 -11.46
C ALA A 198 -10.81 1.04 -10.08
N PHE A 199 -10.62 2.13 -9.32
CA PHE A 199 -11.22 2.32 -7.99
C PHE A 199 -12.57 3.07 -8.05
N SER A 200 -13.01 3.52 -9.22
CA SER A 200 -14.21 4.36 -9.36
C SER A 200 -15.48 3.64 -8.90
N ASP A 201 -15.61 2.36 -9.27
CA ASP A 201 -16.77 1.50 -8.97
C ASP A 201 -16.64 0.73 -7.64
N LEU A 202 -15.48 0.79 -6.98
CA LEU A 202 -15.26 0.07 -5.73
C LEU A 202 -15.97 0.74 -4.56
N ASN A 203 -16.57 -0.07 -3.68
CA ASN A 203 -17.16 0.45 -2.45
C ASN A 203 -16.07 1.12 -1.58
N ARG A 204 -16.27 2.41 -1.25
CA ARG A 204 -15.33 3.23 -0.45
C ARG A 204 -15.09 2.71 0.97
N ASN A 205 -15.89 1.75 1.44
CA ASN A 205 -15.76 1.12 2.75
C ASN A 205 -14.85 -0.13 2.75
N LEU A 206 -14.29 -0.52 1.59
CA LEU A 206 -13.39 -1.66 1.46
C LEU A 206 -11.93 -1.26 1.72
N ASN A 207 -11.27 -2.00 2.62
CA ASN A 207 -9.84 -1.90 2.88
C ASN A 207 -9.07 -3.02 2.17
N PHE A 208 -7.92 -2.68 1.56
CA PHE A 208 -7.08 -3.64 0.84
C PHE A 208 -5.82 -3.95 1.65
N ILE A 209 -5.86 -5.00 2.47
CA ILE A 209 -4.75 -5.40 3.34
C ILE A 209 -4.48 -6.89 3.14
N GLU A 210 -3.31 -7.23 2.60
CA GLU A 210 -2.86 -8.61 2.51
C GLU A 210 -2.48 -9.12 3.90
N HIS A 211 -3.17 -10.14 4.40
CA HIS A 211 -2.96 -10.64 5.75
C HIS A 211 -3.10 -12.16 5.84
N THR A 212 -2.46 -12.75 6.84
CA THR A 212 -2.62 -14.14 7.24
C THR A 212 -2.77 -14.24 8.75
N SER A 213 -3.63 -15.16 9.20
CA SER A 213 -3.75 -15.51 10.62
C SER A 213 -2.81 -16.63 11.07
N GLN A 214 -2.05 -17.20 10.14
CA GLN A 214 -1.07 -18.23 10.43
C GLN A 214 0.26 -17.57 10.86
N LEU A 215 0.40 -17.32 12.15
CA LEU A 215 1.57 -16.63 12.70
C LEU A 215 2.86 -17.48 12.60
N GLY A 216 2.75 -18.79 12.82
CA GLY A 216 3.90 -19.70 12.90
C GLY A 216 4.96 -19.16 13.86
N TRP A 217 6.22 -19.17 13.42
CA TRP A 217 7.36 -18.67 14.19
C TRP A 217 7.25 -17.17 14.58
N LYS A 218 6.42 -16.37 13.88
CA LYS A 218 6.26 -14.94 14.17
C LYS A 218 5.56 -14.71 15.52
N ALA A 219 4.75 -15.66 16.00
CA ALA A 219 4.16 -15.56 17.34
C ALA A 219 5.26 -15.46 18.40
N ASP A 220 6.18 -16.44 18.41
CA ASP A 220 7.26 -16.50 19.38
C ASP A 220 8.33 -15.42 19.19
N LYS A 221 8.59 -15.00 17.96
CA LYS A 221 9.69 -14.07 17.66
C LYS A 221 9.28 -12.62 17.52
N ARG A 222 8.00 -12.30 17.33
CA ARG A 222 7.53 -10.92 17.12
C ARG A 222 6.36 -10.50 18.02
N ALA A 223 5.44 -11.40 18.35
CA ALA A 223 4.26 -11.02 19.15
C ALA A 223 4.50 -11.10 20.67
N MET A 224 5.23 -12.14 21.11
CA MET A 224 5.52 -12.41 22.51
C MET A 224 6.69 -11.64 23.12
N PRO A 225 7.79 -11.32 22.40
CA PRO A 225 8.88 -10.58 23.03
C PRO A 225 8.51 -9.13 23.31
N LEU A 226 9.13 -8.54 24.34
CA LEU A 226 9.07 -7.11 24.58
C LEU A 226 10.29 -6.42 23.94
N ILE A 227 10.03 -5.31 23.26
CA ILE A 227 11.03 -4.51 22.54
C ILE A 227 11.11 -3.10 23.10
N ILE A 228 12.31 -2.52 23.10
CA ILE A 228 12.56 -1.11 23.38
C ILE A 228 13.00 -0.48 22.06
N ASP A 229 12.34 0.62 21.68
CA ASP A 229 12.66 1.39 20.49
C ASP A 229 13.41 2.67 20.88
N PRO A 230 14.72 2.74 20.63
CA PRO A 230 15.52 3.92 20.95
C PRO A 230 15.04 5.19 20.24
N GLY A 231 14.39 5.04 19.07
CA GLY A 231 13.88 6.18 18.31
C GLY A 231 12.75 6.94 18.99
N LEU A 232 12.24 6.44 20.13
CA LEU A 232 11.29 7.17 20.96
C LEU A 232 11.95 8.25 21.83
N TYR A 233 13.21 8.08 22.22
CA TYR A 233 13.89 8.98 23.19
C TYR A 233 15.32 9.40 22.79
N MET A 234 15.91 8.81 21.75
CA MET A 234 17.23 9.16 21.24
C MET A 234 17.13 9.94 19.93
N SER A 235 18.07 10.88 19.72
CA SER A 235 18.22 11.64 18.47
C SER A 235 19.06 10.92 17.42
N THR A 236 19.84 9.92 17.84
CA THR A 236 20.68 9.08 16.98
C THR A 236 19.98 7.76 16.71
N LYS A 237 19.94 7.35 15.44
CA LYS A 237 19.30 6.08 15.06
C LYS A 237 20.13 4.89 15.53
N SER A 238 19.46 3.93 16.15
CA SER A 238 20.01 2.65 16.55
C SER A 238 18.96 1.54 16.40
N ASP A 239 19.39 0.29 16.36
CA ASP A 239 18.48 -0.84 16.24
C ASP A 239 17.62 -1.03 17.49
N ILE A 240 16.46 -1.68 17.32
CA ILE A 240 15.61 -2.05 18.45
C ILE A 240 16.33 -3.00 19.41
N PHE A 241 16.09 -2.82 20.70
CA PHE A 241 16.58 -3.73 21.73
C PHE A 241 15.52 -4.74 22.09
N TRP A 242 15.90 -6.01 22.10
CA TRP A 242 15.06 -7.09 22.62
C TRP A 242 15.33 -7.26 24.10
N THR A 243 14.27 -7.26 24.91
CA THR A 243 14.41 -7.56 26.32
C THR A 243 14.37 -9.08 26.54
N SER A 244 14.93 -9.55 27.66
CA SER A 244 14.84 -10.96 28.06
C SER A 244 13.41 -11.37 28.45
N GLN A 245 12.57 -10.40 28.83
CA GLN A 245 11.21 -10.62 29.27
C GLN A 245 10.26 -10.82 28.08
N ARG A 246 9.25 -11.68 28.29
CA ARG A 246 8.25 -12.05 27.29
C ARG A 246 6.86 -11.92 27.88
N ARG A 247 5.88 -11.64 27.02
CA ARG A 247 4.45 -11.65 27.36
C ARG A 247 3.74 -12.81 26.69
N ALA A 248 2.61 -13.22 27.25
CA ALA A 248 1.68 -14.13 26.59
C ALA A 248 1.04 -13.46 25.36
N LEU A 249 0.53 -14.28 24.44
CA LEU A 249 -0.26 -13.76 23.32
C LEU A 249 -1.57 -13.16 23.83
N PRO A 250 -2.03 -12.02 23.28
CA PRO A 250 -3.34 -11.47 23.60
C PRO A 250 -4.46 -12.47 23.30
N THR A 251 -5.41 -12.61 24.22
CA THR A 251 -6.59 -13.48 24.06
C THR A 251 -7.85 -12.69 23.67
N ALA A 252 -7.86 -11.38 23.89
CA ALA A 252 -9.01 -10.52 23.59
C ALA A 252 -9.25 -10.28 22.09
N PHE A 253 -8.25 -10.54 21.24
CA PHE A 253 -8.35 -10.35 19.79
C PHE A 253 -7.41 -11.31 19.06
N LYS A 254 -7.74 -11.57 17.79
CA LYS A 254 -6.92 -12.40 16.91
C LYS A 254 -5.82 -11.57 16.27
N LEU A 255 -4.59 -12.06 16.34
CA LEU A 255 -3.47 -11.45 15.63
C LEU A 255 -3.42 -11.92 14.18
N PHE A 256 -3.17 -10.96 13.29
CA PHE A 256 -2.89 -11.20 11.89
C PHE A 256 -1.52 -10.63 11.55
N THR A 257 -0.80 -11.29 10.64
CA THR A 257 0.43 -10.75 10.06
C THR A 257 0.16 -10.37 8.63
N VAL A 258 0.60 -9.19 8.27
CA VAL A 258 0.63 -8.69 6.90
C VAL A 258 1.83 -9.30 6.17
N MET A 259 1.60 -9.86 4.98
CA MET A 259 2.68 -10.43 4.17
C MET A 259 3.50 -9.31 3.54
N GLN A 260 4.81 -9.54 3.49
CA GLN A 260 5.70 -8.82 2.62
C GLN A 260 6.16 -9.85 1.60
N LEU A 261 6.03 -9.55 0.31
CA LEU A 261 6.54 -10.42 -0.75
C LEU A 261 8.06 -10.53 -0.56
N ASP A 262 8.50 -11.61 0.08
CA ASP A 262 9.91 -11.98 0.20
C ASP A 262 10.37 -12.52 -1.16
N GLY A 263 10.69 -11.60 -2.07
CA GLY A 263 11.53 -11.89 -3.23
C GLY A 263 12.98 -11.99 -2.78
N SER A 264 13.50 -13.21 -2.68
CA SER A 264 14.93 -13.47 -2.51
C SER A 264 15.74 -12.60 -3.49
N SER A 265 16.71 -11.85 -2.96
CA SER A 265 17.72 -10.98 -3.62
C SER A 265 17.52 -9.46 -3.43
N ILE A 266 18.22 -8.93 -2.41
CA ILE A 266 18.85 -7.60 -2.37
C ILE A 266 17.97 -6.39 -2.74
N LEU A 267 16.95 -6.07 -1.93
CA LEU A 267 16.59 -4.65 -1.69
C LEU A 267 16.11 -4.50 -0.25
N LYS A 268 16.65 -3.49 0.46
CA LYS A 268 16.24 -3.17 1.82
C LYS A 268 14.73 -2.93 1.85
N GLN A 269 14.11 -3.67 2.74
CA GLN A 269 12.71 -4.01 2.75
C GLN A 269 11.91 -2.92 3.48
N CYS A 270 11.29 -2.01 2.74
CA CYS A 270 10.30 -1.07 3.27
C CYS A 270 8.91 -1.73 3.23
N PRO A 271 8.17 -1.79 4.33
CA PRO A 271 6.81 -2.30 4.27
C PRO A 271 5.90 -1.21 3.70
N ALA A 272 5.57 -1.32 2.41
CA ALA A 272 4.40 -0.68 1.86
C ALA A 272 3.17 -1.38 2.45
N PHE A 273 2.54 -0.76 3.43
CA PHE A 273 1.22 -1.08 3.92
C PHE A 273 0.18 -0.13 3.29
N VAL A 274 -0.74 -0.67 2.50
CA VAL A 274 -2.00 0.03 2.22
C VAL A 274 -2.86 -0.06 3.50
N LEU A 275 -2.58 0.80 4.47
CA LEU A 275 -3.38 0.92 5.69
C LEU A 275 -4.53 1.89 5.45
N GLN A 276 -5.67 1.42 4.96
CA GLN A 276 -6.87 2.23 5.13
C GLN A 276 -7.32 2.14 6.59
N PHE A 277 -7.14 3.25 7.31
CA PHE A 277 -8.03 3.59 8.41
C PHE A 277 -9.14 4.45 7.81
N LYS A 278 -10.35 3.91 7.62
CA LYS A 278 -11.51 4.79 7.73
C LYS A 278 -11.61 5.11 9.21
N LEU A 279 -11.05 6.25 9.62
CA LEU A 279 -11.32 6.79 10.95
C LEU A 279 -12.80 7.18 10.93
N GLU A 280 -13.64 6.25 11.36
CA GLU A 280 -15.05 6.56 11.52
C GLU A 280 -15.17 7.77 12.45
N PRO A 281 -16.03 8.75 12.13
CA PRO A 281 -16.22 9.93 12.97
C PRO A 281 -16.69 9.59 14.39
N HIS A 282 -17.12 8.35 14.64
CA HIS A 282 -17.62 7.86 15.93
C HIS A 282 -16.57 7.12 16.78
N ILE A 283 -15.39 6.79 16.24
CA ILE A 283 -14.28 6.33 17.08
C ILE A 283 -13.67 7.57 17.72
N THR A 284 -14.04 7.78 18.98
CA THR A 284 -13.75 8.97 19.77
C THR A 284 -12.25 9.32 19.70
N PHE A 285 -11.96 10.52 19.17
CA PHE A 285 -10.64 11.12 18.98
C PHE A 285 -9.74 11.13 20.23
N LEU A 286 -10.29 10.84 21.42
CA LEU A 286 -9.59 10.76 22.69
C LEU A 286 -8.44 9.74 22.71
N HIS A 287 -8.49 8.66 21.94
CA HIS A 287 -7.45 7.62 22.02
C HIS A 287 -6.20 7.93 21.18
N ILE A 288 -6.35 8.60 20.02
CA ILE A 288 -5.21 8.98 19.18
C ILE A 288 -4.51 10.21 19.74
N ASP A 289 -5.25 11.21 20.23
CA ASP A 289 -4.66 12.37 20.91
C ASP A 289 -4.02 12.00 22.25
N SER A 290 -4.52 10.97 22.96
CA SER A 290 -3.86 10.45 24.17
C SER A 290 -2.55 9.73 23.85
N ILE A 291 -2.53 8.88 22.82
CA ILE A 291 -1.31 8.18 22.40
C ILE A 291 -0.28 9.18 21.83
N TYR A 292 -0.71 10.09 20.96
CA TYR A 292 0.18 11.06 20.33
C TYR A 292 0.57 12.20 21.28
N GLY A 293 -0.34 12.64 22.15
CA GLY A 293 -0.08 13.63 23.19
C GLY A 293 0.92 13.12 24.23
N ASN A 294 0.86 11.83 24.59
CA ASN A 294 1.86 11.22 25.46
C ASN A 294 3.22 11.03 24.75
N LEU A 295 3.25 10.66 23.46
CA LEU A 295 4.50 10.59 22.69
C LEU A 295 5.11 11.97 22.41
N ALA A 296 4.30 12.99 22.18
CA ALA A 296 4.76 14.36 21.92
C ALA A 296 5.26 15.05 23.20
N ARG A 297 4.72 14.69 24.37
CA ARG A 297 5.15 15.21 25.67
C ARG A 297 6.48 14.58 26.16
N MET A 298 6.92 13.47 25.55
CA MET A 298 8.23 12.86 25.80
C MET A 298 9.35 13.41 24.89
N ARG A 299 9.08 14.39 24.02
CA ARG A 299 10.05 15.01 23.09
C ARG A 299 10.29 16.48 23.37
#